data_AF-A0A6C0FCT6-F1
#
_entry.id   AF-A0A6C0FCT6-F1
#
_cell.length_a   1.000
_cell.length_b   1.000
_cell.length_c   1.000
_cell.angle_alpha   90.00
_cell.angle_beta   90.00
_cell.angle_gamma   90.00
#
_symmetry.space_group_name_H-M   'P 1'
#
loop_
_entity.id
_entity.type
_entity.pdbx_description
1 polymer ?
#
loop_
_entity_poly.entity_id
_entity_poly.type
_entity_poly.pdbx_seq_one_letter_code
_entity_poly.pdbx_strand_id
1 'polypeptide(L)'
;MSCDICANNFTMEKRKQVECPGCELNACRECVRRYLTGEDMLQDPHCMGCRIGWSQSVVFKAVGQSFANKNLIEHRRKVLVEREKSKIPQTQEFAVARRDLPILEQEYSQNRIAFEESVRKLRQEWINKNSHKMVKIKKMKGIVYPNSNEARSRSVFVHKCSLQGCEGFLSQAWKCGVCETYTCKDCGKNTGRRGQVEEHVCLEDDVATFSLIMSQCKPCPKCACRIYKTEGCDQMWCTMCQTPFSWRTGMEIVGNVIHNPHYFEWQRNRSATGEIPRHPEDMPCGGRIGVHEITHACNSIFRVGWERGTSAKAEPLIRSEDNSNLFLSFMYWLLMKKNHYADVEMRTLQPRDDVIQMEDKNLLSDFIVNTIDERTLGQKLGIKDKKRRFNAEYYGILETFTTVIGDMIQKMRMAATRVARDADALSVIHNFRVETLSGIVELSELAEYLTKSVDTLCQNYGYERSKFKNDLKDLQKCIGYLFQRMSVPREWKSEWIPRTIVVPEENWWPPRGFLMTDEYRY
;
A
#
# COMPACT_ATOMS: atom_id res chain seq x y z
N MET A 1 17.79 -46.02 -38.34
CA MET A 1 18.58 -45.07 -37.52
C MET A 1 18.90 -45.71 -36.17
N SER A 2 20.11 -45.47 -35.66
CA SER A 2 20.63 -45.99 -34.38
C SER A 2 20.88 -44.85 -33.40
N CYS A 3 20.95 -45.17 -32.11
CA CYS A 3 21.28 -44.20 -31.07
C CYS A 3 22.77 -43.83 -31.08
N ASP A 4 23.09 -42.53 -31.09
CA ASP A 4 24.47 -42.01 -31.08
C ASP A 4 25.25 -42.36 -29.81
N ILE A 5 24.55 -42.70 -28.72
CA ILE A 5 25.15 -42.97 -27.41
C ILE A 5 25.47 -44.45 -27.19
N CYS A 6 24.59 -45.34 -27.64
CA CYS A 6 24.74 -46.79 -27.38
C CYS A 6 24.79 -47.65 -28.64
N ALA A 7 24.79 -47.03 -29.82
CA ALA A 7 24.77 -47.67 -31.14
C ALA A 7 23.61 -48.65 -31.41
N ASN A 8 22.66 -48.84 -30.48
CA ASN A 8 21.52 -49.72 -30.65
C ASN A 8 20.42 -49.09 -31.53
N ASN A 9 19.66 -49.93 -32.22
CA ASN A 9 18.50 -49.52 -33.01
C ASN A 9 17.37 -48.97 -32.12
N PHE A 10 16.64 -47.97 -32.63
CA PHE A 10 15.47 -47.43 -31.95
C PHE A 10 14.31 -48.41 -31.94
N THR A 11 13.51 -48.37 -30.86
CA THR A 11 12.28 -49.16 -30.71
C THR A 11 11.13 -48.26 -30.25
N MET A 12 9.89 -48.68 -30.44
CA MET A 12 8.70 -47.84 -30.14
C MET A 12 8.58 -47.47 -28.66
N GLU A 13 9.04 -48.33 -27.75
CA GLU A 13 8.83 -48.17 -26.31
C GLU A 13 10.14 -47.94 -25.53
N LYS A 14 10.99 -48.97 -25.47
CA LYS A 14 12.18 -48.99 -24.61
C LYS A 14 13.27 -48.04 -25.10
N ARG A 15 13.57 -48.07 -26.40
CA ARG A 15 14.57 -47.23 -27.07
C ARG A 15 13.91 -46.24 -28.01
N LYS A 16 12.82 -45.59 -27.56
CA LYS A 16 12.21 -44.50 -28.34
C LYS A 16 13.23 -43.37 -28.52
N GLN A 17 13.30 -42.82 -29.72
CA GLN A 17 14.14 -41.66 -30.01
C GLN A 17 13.66 -40.46 -29.18
N VAL A 18 14.60 -39.71 -28.60
CA VAL A 18 14.36 -38.53 -27.78
C VAL A 18 14.94 -37.32 -28.50
N GLU A 19 14.11 -36.29 -28.66
CA GLU A 19 14.48 -35.03 -29.30
C GLU A 19 14.81 -33.97 -28.25
N CYS A 20 15.92 -33.24 -28.45
CA CYS A 20 16.30 -32.11 -27.61
C CYS A 20 15.87 -30.80 -28.27
N PRO A 21 15.27 -29.83 -27.54
CA PRO A 21 14.89 -28.55 -28.12
C PRO A 21 16.06 -27.65 -28.53
N GLY A 22 17.29 -27.95 -28.09
CA GLY A 22 18.47 -27.12 -28.34
C GLY A 22 19.57 -27.76 -29.18
N CYS A 23 19.45 -29.03 -29.57
CA CYS A 23 20.43 -29.69 -30.44
C CYS A 23 19.86 -30.95 -31.10
N GLU A 24 20.52 -31.46 -32.14
CA GLU A 24 20.08 -32.60 -32.96
C GLU A 24 20.61 -33.97 -32.47
N LEU A 25 20.95 -34.09 -31.18
CA LEU A 25 21.48 -35.33 -30.62
C LEU A 25 20.45 -36.48 -30.70
N ASN A 26 20.80 -37.60 -31.35
CA ASN A 26 19.93 -38.76 -31.48
C ASN A 26 20.15 -39.76 -30.34
N ALA A 27 19.61 -39.44 -29.16
CA ALA A 27 19.66 -40.32 -27.99
C ALA A 27 18.39 -41.17 -27.85
N CYS A 28 18.55 -42.44 -27.44
CA CYS A 28 17.41 -43.27 -27.08
C CYS A 28 17.00 -43.03 -25.63
N ARG A 29 15.70 -43.24 -25.33
CA ARG A 29 15.11 -43.07 -24.00
C ARG A 29 15.88 -43.79 -22.88
N GLU A 30 16.40 -44.98 -23.13
CA GLU A 30 17.17 -45.74 -22.13
C GLU A 30 18.50 -45.04 -21.78
N CYS A 31 19.22 -44.52 -22.78
CA CYS A 31 20.43 -43.74 -22.55
C CYS A 31 20.14 -42.45 -21.77
N VAL A 32 19.05 -41.76 -22.14
CA VAL A 32 18.62 -40.54 -21.43
C VAL A 32 18.24 -40.84 -19.98
N ARG A 33 17.51 -41.94 -19.73
CA ARG A 33 17.18 -42.39 -18.37
C ARG A 33 18.44 -42.65 -17.55
N ARG A 34 19.39 -43.41 -18.10
CA ARG A 34 20.65 -43.75 -17.43
C ARG A 34 21.49 -42.51 -17.13
N TYR A 35 21.54 -41.56 -18.07
CA TYR A 35 22.23 -40.29 -17.90
C TYR A 35 21.61 -39.45 -16.77
N LEU A 36 20.28 -39.27 -16.78
CA LEU A 36 19.60 -38.43 -15.79
C LEU A 36 19.56 -39.04 -14.37
N THR A 37 19.82 -40.34 -14.23
CA THR A 37 19.96 -41.02 -12.93
C THR A 37 21.38 -41.51 -12.67
N GLY A 38 22.37 -40.95 -13.38
CA GLY A 38 23.78 -41.26 -13.14
C GLY A 38 24.29 -40.58 -11.87
N GLU A 39 25.34 -41.15 -11.25
CA GLU A 39 25.95 -40.60 -10.03
C GLU A 39 26.53 -39.19 -10.25
N ASP A 40 27.09 -38.93 -11.43
CA ASP A 40 27.62 -37.62 -11.82
C ASP A 40 26.52 -36.56 -12.08
N MET A 41 25.24 -36.97 -12.12
CA MET A 41 24.14 -36.07 -12.39
C MET A 41 23.69 -35.33 -11.12
N LEU A 42 24.40 -34.26 -10.79
CA LEU A 42 24.13 -33.40 -9.63
C LEU A 42 23.24 -32.18 -9.94
N GLN A 43 23.02 -31.90 -11.22
CA GLN A 43 22.31 -30.70 -11.69
C GLN A 43 20.85 -30.98 -12.03
N ASP A 44 20.12 -29.94 -12.44
CA ASP A 44 18.77 -30.08 -13.00
C ASP A 44 18.79 -30.88 -14.30
N PRO A 45 17.70 -31.60 -14.64
CA PRO A 45 17.63 -32.36 -15.89
C PRO A 45 17.99 -31.49 -17.10
N HIS A 46 18.97 -31.94 -17.88
CA HIS A 46 19.48 -31.22 -19.04
C HIS A 46 19.93 -32.18 -20.12
N CYS A 47 20.14 -31.68 -21.33
CA CYS A 47 20.62 -32.48 -22.45
C CYS A 47 22.08 -32.93 -22.24
N MET A 48 22.37 -34.22 -22.48
CA MET A 48 23.75 -34.72 -22.41
C MET A 48 24.69 -34.17 -23.50
N GLY A 49 24.13 -33.68 -24.62
CA GLY A 49 24.89 -33.08 -25.73
C GLY A 49 25.18 -31.60 -25.49
N CYS A 50 24.16 -30.75 -25.61
CA CYS A 50 24.31 -29.29 -25.52
C CYS A 50 24.16 -28.69 -24.12
N ARG A 51 23.89 -29.51 -23.10
CA ARG A 51 23.70 -29.08 -21.69
C ARG A 51 22.57 -28.09 -21.44
N ILE A 52 21.67 -27.86 -22.40
CA ILE A 52 20.48 -27.05 -22.19
C ILE A 52 19.56 -27.68 -21.15
N GLY A 53 19.10 -26.89 -20.18
CA GLY A 53 18.14 -27.31 -19.17
C GLY A 53 16.81 -27.72 -19.81
N TRP A 54 16.22 -28.81 -19.33
CA TRP A 54 14.93 -29.30 -19.79
C TRP A 54 13.82 -28.91 -18.83
N SER A 55 12.76 -28.31 -19.38
CA SER A 55 11.51 -28.12 -18.62
C SER A 55 10.86 -29.46 -18.28
N GLN A 56 9.99 -29.47 -17.27
CA GLN A 56 9.34 -30.70 -16.83
C GLN A 56 8.57 -31.41 -17.97
N SER A 57 8.01 -30.66 -18.92
CA SER A 57 7.31 -31.21 -20.08
C SER A 57 8.26 -31.95 -21.03
N VAL A 58 9.47 -31.42 -21.25
CA VAL A 58 10.52 -32.07 -22.06
C VAL A 58 11.01 -33.33 -21.36
N VAL A 59 11.25 -33.26 -20.05
CA VAL A 59 11.64 -34.43 -19.24
C VAL A 59 10.58 -35.54 -19.34
N PHE A 60 9.30 -35.22 -19.18
CA PHE A 60 8.22 -36.20 -19.29
C PHE A 60 8.14 -36.85 -20.67
N LYS A 61 8.33 -36.08 -21.75
CA LYS A 61 8.36 -36.63 -23.12
C LYS A 61 9.58 -37.54 -23.33
N ALA A 62 10.74 -37.13 -22.83
CA ALA A 62 12.01 -37.83 -22.98
C ALA A 62 12.00 -39.19 -22.26
N VAL A 63 11.75 -39.20 -20.95
CA VAL A 63 11.89 -40.41 -20.13
C VAL A 63 10.57 -41.11 -19.79
N GLY A 64 9.42 -40.47 -20.05
CA GLY A 64 8.10 -40.94 -19.67
C GLY A 64 7.70 -40.52 -18.25
N GLN A 65 6.42 -40.17 -18.08
CA GLN A 65 5.87 -39.65 -16.82
C GLN A 65 6.09 -40.59 -15.62
N SER A 66 5.84 -41.89 -15.77
CA SER A 66 6.01 -42.87 -14.68
C SER A 66 7.46 -42.96 -14.20
N PHE A 67 8.42 -42.85 -15.11
CA PHE A 67 9.84 -42.86 -14.76
C PHE A 67 10.24 -41.55 -14.06
N ALA A 68 9.82 -40.41 -14.62
CA ALA A 68 10.11 -39.10 -14.05
C ALA A 68 9.52 -38.95 -12.62
N ASN A 69 8.27 -39.38 -12.41
CA ASN A 69 7.58 -39.24 -11.13
C ASN A 69 8.02 -40.24 -10.06
N LYS A 70 8.83 -41.26 -10.40
CA LYS A 70 9.35 -42.24 -9.46
C LYS A 70 10.88 -42.19 -9.37
N ASN A 71 11.54 -42.72 -10.39
CA ASN A 71 12.99 -42.91 -10.38
C ASN A 71 13.76 -41.58 -10.37
N LEU A 72 13.33 -40.61 -11.19
CA LEU A 72 14.03 -39.33 -11.27
C LEU A 72 13.82 -38.48 -10.01
N ILE A 73 12.61 -38.48 -9.43
CA ILE A 73 12.35 -37.82 -8.14
C ILE A 73 13.19 -38.48 -7.04
N GLU A 74 13.27 -39.80 -7.00
CA GLU A 74 14.05 -40.52 -5.98
C GLU A 74 15.56 -40.25 -6.11
N HIS A 75 16.09 -40.29 -7.33
CA HIS A 75 17.47 -39.88 -7.61
C HIS A 75 17.73 -38.43 -7.16
N ARG A 76 16.83 -37.51 -7.51
CA ARG A 76 16.95 -36.10 -7.14
C ARG A 76 16.95 -35.89 -5.63
N ARG A 77 16.14 -36.64 -4.87
CA ARG A 77 16.16 -36.58 -3.39
C ARG A 77 17.52 -36.99 -2.83
N LYS A 78 18.10 -38.08 -3.34
CA LYS A 78 19.43 -38.55 -2.90
C LYS A 78 20.49 -37.48 -3.16
N VAL A 79 20.52 -36.92 -4.36
CA VAL A 79 21.44 -35.83 -4.73
C VAL A 79 21.28 -34.62 -3.79
N LEU A 80 20.04 -34.21 -3.49
CA LEU A 80 19.78 -33.10 -2.57
C LEU A 80 20.25 -33.39 -1.15
N VAL A 81 20.01 -34.60 -0.65
CA VAL A 81 20.47 -35.03 0.69
C VAL A 81 21.99 -35.03 0.77
N GLU A 82 22.68 -35.64 -0.18
CA GLU A 82 24.15 -35.69 -0.19
C GLU A 82 24.77 -34.29 -0.29
N ARG A 83 24.16 -33.42 -1.09
CA ARG A 83 24.55 -32.00 -1.16
C ARG A 83 24.41 -31.31 0.20
N GLU A 84 23.32 -31.52 0.94
CA GLU A 84 23.16 -30.92 2.26
C GLU A 84 24.08 -31.56 3.32
N LYS A 85 24.30 -32.88 3.27
CA LYS A 85 25.25 -33.57 4.16
C LYS A 85 26.67 -33.01 4.03
N SER A 86 27.08 -32.60 2.83
CA SER A 86 28.38 -31.95 2.63
C SER A 86 28.56 -30.65 3.43
N LYS A 87 27.45 -30.04 3.89
CA LYS A 87 27.43 -28.80 4.67
C LYS A 87 27.33 -29.01 6.18
N ILE A 88 27.35 -30.27 6.65
CA ILE A 88 27.24 -30.59 8.09
C ILE A 88 28.30 -29.86 8.92
N PRO A 89 29.60 -29.87 8.56
CA PRO A 89 30.62 -29.20 9.36
C PRO A 89 30.33 -27.71 9.58
N GLN A 90 29.90 -27.00 8.53
CA GLN A 90 29.57 -25.57 8.59
C GLN A 90 28.24 -25.28 9.31
N THR A 91 27.39 -26.29 9.47
CA THR A 91 26.04 -26.15 10.07
C THR A 91 26.01 -26.61 11.54
N GLN A 92 27.04 -27.31 12.00
CA GLN A 92 27.11 -27.91 13.34
C GLN A 92 26.82 -26.90 14.47
N GLU A 93 27.49 -25.75 14.46
CA GLU A 93 27.31 -24.71 15.50
C GLU A 93 25.86 -24.20 15.53
N PHE A 94 25.29 -23.95 14.36
CA PHE A 94 23.91 -23.48 14.24
C PHE A 94 22.90 -24.55 14.67
N ALA A 95 23.18 -25.84 14.38
CA ALA A 95 22.34 -26.94 14.81
C ALA A 95 22.31 -27.09 16.35
N VAL A 96 23.48 -26.95 17.00
CA VAL A 96 23.58 -26.92 18.46
C VAL A 96 22.79 -25.73 19.04
N ALA A 97 23.01 -24.52 18.52
CA ALA A 97 22.28 -23.34 18.97
C ALA A 97 20.76 -23.49 18.83
N ARG A 98 20.29 -24.08 17.73
CA ARG A 98 18.85 -24.31 17.48
C ARG A 98 18.25 -25.36 18.41
N ARG A 99 19.00 -26.39 18.80
CA ARG A 99 18.57 -27.37 19.81
C ARG A 99 18.42 -26.73 21.19
N ASP A 100 19.36 -25.86 21.54
CA ASP A 100 19.43 -25.25 22.88
C ASP A 100 18.51 -24.02 23.01
N LEU A 101 18.13 -23.39 21.89
CA LEU A 101 17.29 -22.19 21.87
C LEU A 101 15.95 -22.34 22.63
N PRO A 102 15.15 -23.40 22.44
CA PRO A 102 13.89 -23.55 23.17
C PRO A 102 14.09 -23.66 24.69
N ILE A 103 15.21 -24.26 25.12
CA ILE A 103 15.57 -24.40 26.54
C ILE A 103 15.86 -23.00 27.10
N LEU A 104 16.69 -22.22 26.41
CA LEU A 104 17.02 -20.85 26.80
C LEU A 104 15.80 -19.93 26.80
N GLU A 105 14.92 -20.04 25.81
CA GLU A 105 13.68 -19.26 25.74
C GLU A 105 12.75 -19.60 26.91
N GLN A 106 12.66 -20.88 27.28
CA GLN A 106 11.88 -21.33 28.42
C GLN A 106 12.47 -20.79 29.74
N GLU A 107 13.77 -20.94 29.95
CA GLU A 107 14.47 -20.42 31.14
C GLU A 107 14.32 -18.89 31.25
N TYR A 108 14.52 -18.16 30.15
CA TYR A 108 14.33 -16.71 30.11
C TYR A 108 12.89 -16.31 30.45
N SER A 109 11.90 -17.00 29.89
CA SER A 109 10.49 -16.75 30.17
C SER A 109 10.15 -16.98 31.65
N GLN A 110 10.65 -18.08 32.23
CA GLN A 110 10.47 -18.39 33.66
C GLN A 110 11.11 -17.32 34.55
N ASN A 111 12.35 -16.94 34.25
CA ASN A 111 13.07 -15.89 34.98
C ASN A 111 12.34 -14.54 34.89
N ARG A 112 11.81 -14.20 33.71
CA ARG A 112 11.02 -12.97 33.51
C ARG A 112 9.76 -12.97 34.36
N ILE A 113 9.00 -14.07 34.37
CA ILE A 113 7.78 -14.20 35.19
C ILE A 113 8.12 -14.06 36.67
N ALA A 114 9.15 -14.76 37.16
CA ALA A 114 9.59 -14.67 38.55
C ALA A 114 10.04 -13.25 38.94
N PHE A 115 10.73 -12.55 38.04
CA PHE A 115 11.11 -11.15 38.24
C PHE A 115 9.89 -10.22 38.28
N GLU A 116 8.97 -10.34 37.32
CA GLU A 116 7.73 -9.55 37.25
C GLU A 116 6.88 -9.74 38.53
N GLU A 117 6.79 -10.97 39.06
CA GLU A 117 6.13 -11.25 40.33
C GLU A 117 6.80 -10.56 41.52
N SER A 118 8.13 -10.57 41.56
CA SER A 118 8.91 -9.92 42.61
C SER A 118 8.74 -8.40 42.59
N VAL A 119 8.79 -7.80 41.40
CA VAL A 119 8.52 -6.36 41.19
C VAL A 119 7.09 -6.01 41.58
N ARG A 120 6.11 -6.85 41.23
CA ARG A 120 4.70 -6.65 41.61
C ARG A 120 4.54 -6.61 43.13
N LYS A 121 5.17 -7.54 43.86
CA LYS A 121 5.17 -7.56 45.34
C LYS A 121 5.77 -6.27 45.91
N LEU A 122 6.97 -5.89 45.48
CA LEU A 122 7.63 -4.66 45.95
C LEU A 122 6.83 -3.39 45.61
N ARG A 123 6.20 -3.33 44.43
CA ARG A 123 5.33 -2.23 44.03
C ARG A 123 4.11 -2.14 44.94
N GLN A 124 3.48 -3.28 45.25
CA GLN A 124 2.33 -3.31 46.14
C GLN A 124 2.71 -2.79 47.53
N GLU A 125 3.85 -3.21 48.06
CA GLU A 125 4.38 -2.69 49.33
C GLU A 125 4.63 -1.19 49.29
N TRP A 126 5.24 -0.68 48.21
CA TRP A 126 5.50 0.76 48.04
C TRP A 126 4.19 1.56 47.97
N ILE A 127 3.18 1.08 47.23
CA ILE A 127 1.87 1.70 47.14
C ILE A 127 1.21 1.72 48.52
N ASN A 128 1.20 0.60 49.23
CA ASN A 128 0.60 0.49 50.56
C ASN A 128 1.25 1.48 51.55
N LYS A 129 2.58 1.65 51.49
CA LYS A 129 3.31 2.59 52.36
C LYS A 129 3.11 4.07 52.00
N ASN A 130 2.83 4.39 50.73
CA ASN A 130 2.87 5.78 50.24
C ASN A 130 1.54 6.32 49.69
N SER A 131 0.49 5.51 49.60
CA SER A 131 -0.83 5.87 49.06
C SER A 131 -1.38 7.17 49.67
N HIS A 132 -1.37 7.27 51.00
CA HIS A 132 -1.85 8.45 51.72
C HIS A 132 -1.05 9.72 51.41
N LYS A 133 0.29 9.61 51.32
CA LYS A 133 1.17 10.74 50.97
C LYS A 133 0.91 11.21 49.54
N MET A 134 0.74 10.27 48.61
CA MET A 134 0.44 10.56 47.21
C MET A 134 -0.89 11.29 47.03
N VAL A 135 -1.94 10.87 47.76
CA VAL A 135 -3.25 11.57 47.74
C VAL A 135 -3.11 13.01 48.24
N LYS A 136 -2.35 13.23 49.32
CA LYS A 136 -2.10 14.57 49.87
C LYS A 136 -1.35 15.46 48.87
N ILE A 137 -0.31 14.94 48.22
CA ILE A 137 0.47 15.67 47.20
C ILE A 137 -0.39 16.01 45.99
N LYS A 138 -1.21 15.07 45.49
CA LYS A 138 -2.09 15.32 44.34
C LYS A 138 -3.13 16.41 44.64
N LYS A 139 -3.71 16.39 45.84
CA LYS A 139 -4.61 17.47 46.31
C LYS A 139 -3.90 18.83 46.32
N MET A 140 -2.69 18.91 46.86
CA MET A 140 -1.89 20.15 46.89
C MET A 140 -1.49 20.65 45.49
N LYS A 141 -1.20 19.73 44.56
CA LYS A 141 -0.87 20.06 43.17
C LYS A 141 -2.09 20.36 42.30
N GLY A 142 -3.31 20.32 42.85
CA GLY A 142 -4.54 20.53 42.08
C GLY A 142 -4.87 19.42 41.07
N ILE A 143 -4.19 18.27 41.16
CA ILE A 143 -4.41 17.11 40.29
C ILE A 143 -5.55 16.29 40.90
N VAL A 144 -6.78 16.74 40.66
CA VAL A 144 -8.02 16.06 41.08
C VAL A 144 -8.52 15.23 39.90
N TYR A 145 -8.69 13.91 40.08
CA TYR A 145 -9.46 13.11 39.13
C TYR A 145 -10.94 13.47 39.28
N PRO A 146 -11.67 13.78 38.19
CA PRO A 146 -13.07 14.18 38.25
C PRO A 146 -13.93 12.94 38.52
N ASN A 147 -13.94 12.48 39.76
CA ASN A 147 -14.93 11.53 40.26
C ASN A 147 -15.32 11.94 41.68
N SER A 148 -16.01 13.06 41.75
CA SER A 148 -17.04 13.32 42.74
C SER A 148 -17.95 14.39 42.14
N ASN A 149 -19.26 14.15 42.21
CA ASN A 149 -20.35 15.08 41.89
C ASN A 149 -20.38 16.27 42.88
N GLU A 150 -19.22 16.85 43.17
CA GLU A 150 -19.15 18.14 43.84
C GLU A 150 -19.18 19.18 42.72
N ALA A 151 -20.38 19.71 42.49
CA ALA A 151 -20.60 20.89 41.70
C ALA A 151 -19.59 21.95 42.16
N ARG A 152 -18.51 22.13 41.38
CA ARG A 152 -17.61 23.26 41.55
C ARG A 152 -18.50 24.48 41.34
N SER A 153 -18.85 25.16 42.43
CA SER A 153 -19.29 26.55 42.37
C SER A 153 -18.12 27.30 41.74
N ARG A 154 -18.10 27.41 40.41
CA ARG A 154 -17.13 28.25 39.70
C ARG A 154 -17.38 29.64 40.24
N SER A 155 -16.49 30.12 41.10
CA SER A 155 -16.46 31.52 41.50
C SER A 155 -16.30 32.32 40.21
N VAL A 156 -17.37 32.97 39.77
CA VAL A 156 -17.34 33.86 38.61
C VAL A 156 -16.49 35.05 39.04
N PHE A 157 -15.22 35.06 38.66
CA PHE A 157 -14.33 36.19 38.90
C PHE A 157 -14.67 37.27 37.87
N VAL A 158 -15.31 38.36 38.32
CA VAL A 158 -15.87 39.39 37.42
C VAL A 158 -14.89 40.54 37.16
N HIS A 159 -13.83 40.69 37.98
CA HIS A 159 -12.96 41.88 37.97
C HIS A 159 -11.47 41.56 38.18
N LYS A 160 -10.61 42.23 37.39
CA LYS A 160 -9.15 42.28 37.59
C LYS A 160 -8.82 43.17 38.81
N CYS A 161 -7.74 42.84 39.51
CA CYS A 161 -7.24 43.66 40.62
C CYS A 161 -6.82 45.06 40.15
N SER A 162 -7.17 46.09 40.93
CA SER A 162 -6.82 47.49 40.62
C SER A 162 -5.40 47.88 41.01
N LEU A 163 -4.61 46.98 41.60
CA LEU A 163 -3.21 47.25 41.94
C LEU A 163 -2.35 47.17 40.67
N GLN A 164 -1.60 48.23 40.38
CA GLN A 164 -0.64 48.25 39.28
C GLN A 164 0.37 47.09 39.43
N GLY A 165 0.52 46.28 38.38
CA GLY A 165 1.43 45.13 38.36
C GLY A 165 0.86 43.84 38.98
N CYS A 166 -0.39 43.82 39.46
CA CYS A 166 -1.04 42.60 39.94
C CYS A 166 -1.92 41.95 38.86
N GLU A 167 -1.65 40.69 38.56
CA GLU A 167 -2.44 39.87 37.62
C GLU A 167 -3.53 39.02 38.31
N GLY A 168 -3.79 39.28 39.59
CA GLY A 168 -4.82 38.59 40.35
C GLY A 168 -6.24 39.07 40.04
N PHE A 169 -7.22 38.23 40.35
CA PHE A 169 -8.64 38.57 40.25
C PHE A 169 -9.25 38.85 41.62
N LEU A 170 -10.32 39.65 41.62
CA LEU A 170 -11.08 39.99 42.81
C LEU A 170 -12.12 38.91 43.10
N SER A 171 -12.20 38.51 44.37
CA SER A 171 -13.30 37.71 44.92
C SER A 171 -14.61 38.50 44.97
N GLN A 172 -15.74 37.86 45.32
CA GLN A 172 -17.02 38.56 45.55
C GLN A 172 -16.94 39.66 46.63
N ALA A 173 -15.97 39.55 47.56
CA ALA A 173 -15.68 40.55 48.57
C ALA A 173 -14.76 41.69 48.05
N TRP A 174 -14.46 41.73 46.75
CA TRP A 174 -13.54 42.68 46.11
C TRP A 174 -12.12 42.68 46.71
N LYS A 175 -11.72 41.52 47.26
CA LYS A 175 -10.36 41.22 47.73
C LYS A 175 -9.61 40.43 46.67
N CYS A 176 -8.38 40.83 46.37
CA CYS A 176 -7.46 40.04 45.55
C CYS A 176 -6.83 38.90 46.36
N GLY A 177 -6.84 37.67 45.83
CA GLY A 177 -6.19 36.53 46.48
C GLY A 177 -4.66 36.47 46.31
N VAL A 178 -4.09 37.30 45.43
CA VAL A 178 -2.64 37.30 45.12
C VAL A 178 -1.89 38.35 45.93
N CYS A 179 -2.30 39.62 45.84
CA CYS A 179 -1.66 40.73 46.54
C CYS A 179 -2.36 41.12 47.86
N GLU A 180 -3.49 40.48 48.16
CA GLU A 180 -4.30 40.68 49.37
C GLU A 180 -4.90 42.07 49.58
N THR A 181 -4.83 42.96 48.57
CA THR A 181 -5.47 44.29 48.61
C THR A 181 -6.96 44.22 48.25
N TYR A 182 -7.68 45.26 48.63
CA TYR A 182 -9.09 45.46 48.34
C TYR A 182 -9.28 46.52 47.26
N THR A 183 -10.39 46.41 46.54
CA THR A 183 -10.83 47.41 45.55
C THR A 183 -12.21 47.92 45.95
N CYS A 184 -12.43 49.22 45.88
CA CYS A 184 -13.75 49.83 46.10
C CYS A 184 -14.74 49.39 45.01
N LYS A 185 -15.95 48.98 45.43
CA LYS A 185 -17.01 48.52 44.52
C LYS A 185 -17.60 49.64 43.68
N ASP A 186 -17.55 50.87 44.19
CA ASP A 186 -18.28 52.01 43.64
C ASP A 186 -17.41 52.84 42.68
N CYS A 187 -16.11 52.95 42.94
CA CYS A 187 -15.19 53.72 42.08
C CYS A 187 -14.07 52.87 41.45
N GLY A 188 -13.93 51.59 41.80
CA GLY A 188 -12.93 50.68 41.24
C GLY A 188 -11.47 50.95 41.66
N LYS A 189 -11.20 51.89 42.56
CA LYS A 189 -9.86 52.21 43.07
C LYS A 189 -9.39 51.23 44.15
N ASN A 190 -8.08 51.04 44.26
CA ASN A 190 -7.46 50.20 45.28
C ASN A 190 -7.56 50.87 46.66
N THR A 191 -8.04 50.15 47.67
CA THR A 191 -8.23 50.65 49.04
C THR A 191 -7.22 50.08 50.04
N GLY A 192 -6.17 49.41 49.57
CA GLY A 192 -5.09 48.87 50.40
C GLY A 192 -5.40 47.50 51.01
N ARG A 193 -4.59 47.08 52.00
CA ARG A 193 -4.77 45.81 52.73
C ARG A 193 -5.67 46.00 53.95
N ARG A 194 -6.28 44.92 54.42
CA ARG A 194 -7.13 44.92 55.62
C ARG A 194 -6.34 45.46 56.83
N GLY A 195 -6.84 46.50 57.48
CA GLY A 195 -6.19 47.15 58.63
C GLY A 195 -5.27 48.33 58.30
N GLN A 196 -5.13 48.69 57.02
CA GLN A 196 -4.40 49.89 56.55
C GLN A 196 -5.32 50.91 55.88
N VAL A 197 -6.64 50.85 56.15
CA VAL A 197 -7.66 51.60 55.42
C VAL A 197 -8.05 52.83 56.25
N GLU A 198 -7.59 54.01 55.84
CA GLU A 198 -8.31 55.27 56.14
C GLU A 198 -9.68 55.20 55.43
N GLU A 199 -10.75 55.78 56.00
CA GLU A 199 -12.08 55.75 55.38
C GLU A 199 -12.01 56.23 53.92
N HIS A 200 -12.18 55.29 52.98
CA HIS A 200 -12.11 55.60 51.55
C HIS A 200 -13.35 56.39 51.14
N VAL A 201 -13.16 57.64 50.73
CA VAL A 201 -14.21 58.50 50.17
C VAL A 201 -14.07 58.51 48.64
N CYS A 202 -15.12 58.10 47.94
CA CYS A 202 -15.18 58.13 46.48
C CYS A 202 -15.35 59.56 45.96
N LEU A 203 -14.61 59.92 44.90
CA LEU A 203 -14.93 61.13 44.12
C LEU A 203 -16.10 60.83 43.19
N GLU A 204 -17.00 61.79 43.04
CA GLU A 204 -18.22 61.64 42.22
C GLU A 204 -17.88 61.32 40.75
N ASP A 205 -16.85 61.96 40.20
CA ASP A 205 -16.38 61.74 38.83
C ASP A 205 -15.87 60.31 38.60
N ASP A 206 -15.18 59.71 39.59
CA ASP A 206 -14.68 58.34 39.49
C ASP A 206 -15.84 57.34 39.52
N VAL A 207 -16.84 57.59 40.36
CA VAL A 207 -18.05 56.75 40.45
C VAL A 207 -18.85 56.83 39.15
N ALA A 208 -19.04 58.03 38.60
CA ALA A 208 -19.72 58.23 37.33
C ALA A 208 -18.99 57.51 36.17
N THR A 209 -17.67 57.66 36.10
CA THR A 209 -16.83 57.00 35.11
C THR A 209 -16.88 55.48 35.24
N PHE A 210 -16.74 54.97 36.47
CA PHE A 210 -16.76 53.53 36.74
C PHE A 210 -18.12 52.92 36.39
N SER A 211 -19.21 53.60 36.74
CA SER A 211 -20.58 53.16 36.41
C SER A 211 -20.85 53.15 34.90
N LEU A 212 -20.32 54.14 34.16
CA LEU A 212 -20.40 54.18 32.70
C LEU A 212 -19.65 52.99 32.06
N ILE A 213 -18.42 52.70 32.52
CA ILE A 213 -17.65 51.55 32.03
C ILE A 213 -18.38 50.23 32.33
N MET A 214 -18.98 50.12 33.52
CA MET A 214 -19.70 48.92 33.94
C MET A 214 -20.97 48.65 33.14
N SER A 215 -21.67 49.71 32.71
CA SER A 215 -22.90 49.60 31.93
C SER A 215 -22.64 49.38 30.43
N GLN A 216 -21.60 50.01 29.86
CA GLN A 216 -21.34 49.97 28.41
C GLN A 216 -20.36 48.88 27.98
N CYS A 217 -19.58 48.30 28.90
CA CYS A 217 -18.54 47.33 28.56
C CYS A 217 -18.77 45.95 29.18
N LYS A 218 -18.47 44.88 28.44
CA LYS A 218 -18.49 43.49 28.95
C LYS A 218 -17.09 42.99 29.26
N PRO A 219 -16.91 42.16 30.31
CA PRO A 219 -15.60 41.61 30.65
C PRO A 219 -15.23 40.47 29.70
N CYS A 220 -13.96 40.39 29.30
CA CYS A 220 -13.41 39.22 28.63
C CYS A 220 -13.46 38.00 29.57
N PRO A 221 -13.88 36.80 29.10
CA PRO A 221 -13.96 35.60 29.94
C PRO A 221 -12.62 35.12 30.51
N LYS A 222 -11.50 35.49 29.90
CA LYS A 222 -10.17 35.01 30.29
C LYS A 222 -9.42 36.00 31.19
N CYS A 223 -9.44 37.29 30.86
CA CYS A 223 -8.66 38.30 31.60
C CYS A 223 -9.51 39.36 32.31
N ALA A 224 -10.84 39.30 32.22
CA ALA A 224 -11.78 40.25 32.78
C ALA A 224 -11.59 41.73 32.36
N CYS A 225 -10.77 42.02 31.33
CA CYS A 225 -10.69 43.38 30.79
C CYS A 225 -12.05 43.77 30.20
N ARG A 226 -12.48 45.00 30.46
CA ARG A 226 -13.74 45.54 29.95
C ARG A 226 -13.56 45.97 28.50
N ILE A 227 -14.38 45.42 27.62
CA ILE A 227 -14.35 45.68 26.17
C ILE A 227 -15.65 46.38 25.81
N TYR A 228 -15.56 47.48 25.08
CA TYR A 228 -16.70 48.20 24.50
C TYR A 228 -16.98 47.68 23.09
N LYS A 229 -18.25 47.71 22.67
CA LYS A 229 -18.67 47.26 21.32
C LYS A 229 -19.35 48.43 20.59
N THR A 230 -18.81 48.80 19.43
CA THR A 230 -19.30 49.93 18.61
C THR A 230 -20.45 49.56 17.68
N GLU A 231 -20.49 48.34 17.10
CA GLU A 231 -21.62 47.68 16.40
C GLU A 231 -21.11 46.37 15.74
N GLY A 232 -21.97 45.48 15.23
CA GLY A 232 -21.55 44.32 14.40
C GLY A 232 -21.65 42.92 15.04
N CYS A 233 -20.83 41.98 14.57
CA CYS A 233 -20.91 40.53 14.85
C CYS A 233 -20.83 40.17 16.36
N ASP A 234 -21.36 39.00 16.73
CA ASP A 234 -21.28 38.47 18.09
C ASP A 234 -19.87 38.01 18.48
N GLN A 235 -19.03 37.62 17.50
CA GLN A 235 -17.68 37.15 17.74
C GLN A 235 -16.72 38.32 18.04
N MET A 236 -16.33 38.43 19.30
CA MET A 236 -15.40 39.43 19.80
C MET A 236 -14.00 38.83 19.96
N TRP A 237 -12.99 39.70 19.87
CA TRP A 237 -11.60 39.36 20.09
C TRP A 237 -11.01 40.27 21.16
N CYS A 238 -10.49 39.69 22.23
CA CYS A 238 -9.77 40.47 23.24
C CYS A 238 -8.35 40.78 22.76
N THR A 239 -8.04 42.04 22.52
CA THR A 239 -6.69 42.48 22.10
C THR A 239 -5.65 42.34 23.20
N MET A 240 -6.06 42.36 24.47
CA MET A 240 -5.16 42.23 25.62
C MET A 240 -4.68 40.78 25.85
N CYS A 241 -5.57 39.79 25.75
CA CYS A 241 -5.25 38.39 26.04
C CYS A 241 -5.46 37.43 24.86
N GLN A 242 -5.77 37.97 23.68
CA GLN A 242 -5.84 37.25 22.40
C GLN A 242 -6.85 36.09 22.44
N THR A 243 -8.02 36.34 23.01
CA THR A 243 -9.05 35.32 23.22
C THR A 243 -10.31 35.65 22.44
N PRO A 244 -10.80 34.74 21.59
CA PRO A 244 -12.08 34.88 20.91
C PRO A 244 -13.21 34.52 21.88
N PHE A 245 -14.26 35.33 21.92
CA PHE A 245 -15.42 35.08 22.79
C PHE A 245 -16.71 35.62 22.16
N SER A 246 -17.85 35.08 22.59
CA SER A 246 -19.17 35.57 22.19
C SER A 246 -19.58 36.77 23.05
N TRP A 247 -20.01 37.88 22.43
CA TRP A 247 -20.52 39.05 23.14
C TRP A 247 -21.82 38.78 23.87
N ARG A 248 -22.71 37.96 23.29
CA ARG A 248 -24.00 37.59 23.88
C ARG A 248 -23.83 36.71 25.10
N THR A 249 -23.04 35.64 25.00
CA THR A 249 -22.91 34.65 26.09
C THR A 249 -21.76 34.95 27.04
N GLY A 250 -20.79 35.78 26.63
CA GLY A 250 -19.58 36.06 27.40
C GLY A 250 -18.62 34.87 27.49
N MET A 251 -18.80 33.83 26.68
CA MET A 251 -18.00 32.59 26.74
C MET A 251 -16.93 32.53 25.64
N GLU A 252 -15.81 31.86 25.92
CA GLU A 252 -14.74 31.59 24.95
C GLU A 252 -15.23 30.72 23.79
N ILE A 253 -14.79 31.03 22.57
CA ILE A 253 -15.14 30.28 21.36
C ILE A 253 -14.00 29.30 21.05
N VAL A 254 -14.32 28.00 21.04
CA VAL A 254 -13.36 26.92 20.79
C VAL A 254 -13.74 26.18 19.49
N GLY A 255 -12.79 26.02 18.57
CA GLY A 255 -12.93 25.17 17.38
C GLY A 255 -13.62 25.79 16.15
N ASN A 256 -14.11 27.03 16.22
CA ASN A 256 -14.74 27.73 15.10
C ASN A 256 -13.78 28.63 14.34
N VAL A 257 -14.09 28.89 13.06
CA VAL A 257 -13.39 29.88 12.23
C VAL A 257 -13.57 31.28 12.82
N ILE A 258 -12.46 31.93 13.16
CA ILE A 258 -12.44 33.28 13.72
C ILE A 258 -12.45 34.29 12.56
N HIS A 259 -13.51 35.09 12.49
CA HIS A 259 -13.78 36.10 11.48
C HIS A 259 -13.73 37.54 12.04
N ASN A 260 -13.20 37.74 13.25
CA ASN A 260 -13.01 39.06 13.84
C ASN A 260 -11.83 39.82 13.16
N PRO A 261 -11.98 41.09 12.72
CA PRO A 261 -10.91 41.84 12.07
C PRO A 261 -9.61 41.97 12.88
N HIS A 262 -9.70 42.12 14.22
CA HIS A 262 -8.53 42.21 15.10
C HIS A 262 -7.78 40.88 15.24
N TYR A 263 -8.42 39.75 14.96
CA TYR A 263 -7.75 38.46 14.88
C TYR A 263 -6.82 38.37 13.66
N PHE A 264 -7.31 38.78 12.48
CA PHE A 264 -6.48 38.81 11.27
C PHE A 264 -5.40 39.89 11.32
N GLU A 265 -5.67 41.02 11.95
CA GLU A 265 -4.65 42.05 12.24
C GLU A 265 -3.52 41.49 13.12
N TRP A 266 -3.88 40.80 14.21
CA TRP A 266 -2.92 40.11 15.06
C TRP A 266 -2.12 39.03 14.31
N GLN A 267 -2.76 38.26 13.42
CA GLN A 267 -2.10 37.21 12.63
C GLN A 267 -1.13 37.79 11.59
N ARG A 268 -1.49 38.90 10.93
CA ARG A 268 -0.62 39.62 10.00
C ARG A 268 0.61 40.21 10.71
N ASN A 269 0.43 40.82 11.87
CA ASN A 269 1.52 41.40 12.66
C ASN A 269 2.51 40.34 13.21
N ARG A 270 2.17 39.05 13.15
CA ARG A 270 3.04 37.93 13.54
C ARG A 270 3.74 37.25 12.37
N SER A 271 3.33 37.48 11.12
CA SER A 271 3.98 36.91 9.94
C SER A 271 5.15 37.79 9.51
N ALA A 272 6.35 37.21 9.39
CA ALA A 272 7.55 37.95 8.97
C ALA A 272 7.47 38.47 7.53
N THR A 273 6.63 37.85 6.68
CA THR A 273 6.46 38.18 5.26
C THR A 273 5.08 38.79 4.94
N GLY A 274 4.19 38.91 5.93
CA GLY A 274 2.81 39.39 5.73
C GLY A 274 1.86 38.38 5.08
N GLU A 275 2.35 37.20 4.66
CA GLU A 275 1.56 36.14 4.02
C GLU A 275 0.90 35.20 5.06
N ILE A 276 -0.29 34.71 4.72
CA ILE A 276 -1.06 33.72 5.49
C ILE A 276 -0.86 32.34 4.83
N PRO A 277 -0.37 31.30 5.53
CA PRO A 277 -0.08 29.99 4.95
C PRO A 277 -1.31 29.29 4.34
N ARG A 278 -1.10 28.59 3.20
CA ARG A 278 -2.10 27.71 2.56
C ARG A 278 -2.34 26.41 3.36
N HIS A 279 -3.50 25.79 3.13
CA HIS A 279 -3.91 24.57 3.84
C HIS A 279 -3.01 23.37 3.48
N PRO A 280 -2.63 22.49 4.43
CA PRO A 280 -1.64 21.42 4.21
C PRO A 280 -2.02 20.28 3.25
N GLU A 281 -3.16 20.35 2.57
CA GLU A 281 -3.73 19.23 1.77
C GLU A 281 -3.60 19.40 0.24
N ASP A 282 -2.92 20.45 -0.23
CA ASP A 282 -2.65 20.65 -1.66
C ASP A 282 -1.40 19.86 -2.14
N MET A 283 -1.50 19.07 -3.23
CA MET A 283 -0.37 18.28 -3.79
C MET A 283 -0.13 18.51 -5.32
N PRO A 284 1.14 18.64 -5.80
CA PRO A 284 1.52 18.77 -7.23
C PRO A 284 2.28 17.52 -7.85
N CYS A 285 2.42 17.40 -9.20
CA CYS A 285 2.56 16.12 -10.00
C CYS A 285 3.89 15.78 -10.79
N GLY A 286 4.14 14.47 -11.14
CA GLY A 286 4.88 13.96 -12.36
C GLY A 286 5.86 12.69 -12.36
N GLY A 287 5.44 11.41 -12.43
CA GLY A 287 6.33 10.21 -12.64
C GLY A 287 5.63 8.83 -12.89
N ARG A 288 6.37 7.76 -13.32
CA ARG A 288 5.91 6.41 -13.87
C ARG A 288 4.86 6.55 -15.01
N ILE A 289 4.69 5.59 -15.94
CA ILE A 289 3.49 5.62 -16.82
C ILE A 289 2.31 5.28 -15.94
N GLY A 290 1.72 6.32 -15.37
CA GLY A 290 0.57 6.24 -14.54
C GLY A 290 -0.69 6.18 -15.39
N VAL A 291 -1.79 6.16 -14.67
CA VAL A 291 -3.13 6.29 -15.23
C VAL A 291 -3.19 7.53 -16.14
N HIS A 292 -2.59 8.65 -15.70
CA HIS A 292 -2.62 9.94 -16.42
C HIS A 292 -2.02 9.89 -17.82
N GLU A 293 -0.85 9.27 -18.00
CA GLU A 293 -0.22 9.15 -19.31
C GLU A 293 -1.05 8.28 -20.27
N ILE A 294 -1.72 7.25 -19.75
CA ILE A 294 -2.66 6.43 -20.53
C ILE A 294 -3.91 7.23 -20.87
N THR A 295 -4.48 7.98 -19.92
CA THR A 295 -5.61 8.88 -20.14
C THR A 295 -5.30 9.86 -21.25
N HIS A 296 -4.14 10.52 -21.17
CA HIS A 296 -3.71 11.50 -22.14
C HIS A 296 -3.50 10.88 -23.52
N ALA A 297 -2.87 9.71 -23.59
CA ALA A 297 -2.70 8.97 -24.83
C ALA A 297 -4.07 8.66 -25.47
N CYS A 298 -4.96 7.99 -24.73
CA CYS A 298 -6.31 7.66 -25.18
C CYS A 298 -7.13 8.89 -25.58
N ASN A 299 -7.13 9.96 -24.79
CA ASN A 299 -7.88 11.17 -25.09
C ASN A 299 -7.34 11.90 -26.32
N SER A 300 -6.01 11.94 -26.51
CA SER A 300 -5.41 12.52 -27.74
C SER A 300 -5.87 11.78 -29.00
N ILE A 301 -6.08 10.47 -28.89
CA ILE A 301 -6.59 9.62 -29.97
C ILE A 301 -8.08 9.87 -30.23
N PHE A 302 -8.90 9.91 -29.18
CA PHE A 302 -10.35 10.03 -29.31
C PHE A 302 -10.82 11.45 -29.66
N ARG A 303 -10.10 12.48 -29.21
CA ARG A 303 -10.41 13.89 -29.48
C ARG A 303 -10.17 14.30 -30.94
N VAL A 304 -9.08 13.81 -31.57
CA VAL A 304 -8.78 14.09 -32.99
C VAL A 304 -9.82 13.48 -33.93
N GLY A 305 -10.43 12.36 -33.56
CA GLY A 305 -11.51 11.73 -34.33
C GLY A 305 -12.88 12.41 -34.21
N TRP A 306 -13.10 13.25 -33.19
CA TRP A 306 -14.38 13.90 -32.91
C TRP A 306 -14.41 15.38 -33.33
N GLU A 307 -13.34 16.13 -33.06
CA GLU A 307 -13.27 17.57 -33.37
C GLU A 307 -13.19 17.87 -34.88
N ARG A 308 -12.84 16.86 -35.68
CA ARG A 308 -12.82 16.98 -37.14
C ARG A 308 -13.74 15.93 -37.73
N GLY A 309 -14.95 16.36 -38.10
CA GLY A 309 -15.75 15.69 -39.11
C GLY A 309 -15.00 15.68 -40.46
N THR A 310 -13.94 14.89 -40.57
CA THR A 310 -13.22 14.68 -41.82
C THR A 310 -14.12 13.90 -42.76
N SER A 311 -14.87 14.65 -43.57
CA SER A 311 -15.34 14.27 -44.91
C SER A 311 -15.52 12.77 -45.13
N ALA A 312 -16.62 12.19 -44.62
CA ALA A 312 -17.26 10.96 -45.14
C ALA A 312 -16.39 9.69 -45.43
N LYS A 313 -15.11 9.62 -45.06
CA LYS A 313 -14.20 8.53 -45.51
C LYS A 313 -13.28 7.94 -44.44
N ALA A 314 -13.16 8.54 -43.26
CA ALA A 314 -12.40 7.94 -42.14
C ALA A 314 -13.32 7.72 -40.94
N GLU A 315 -14.05 6.59 -40.89
CA GLU A 315 -14.87 6.21 -39.73
C GLU A 315 -14.00 6.22 -38.45
N PRO A 316 -14.45 6.76 -37.31
CA PRO A 316 -13.69 6.67 -36.06
C PRO A 316 -13.46 5.21 -35.64
N LEU A 317 -12.29 4.90 -35.04
CA LEU A 317 -11.95 3.54 -34.56
C LEU A 317 -13.03 3.01 -33.60
N ILE A 318 -13.68 3.94 -32.89
CA ILE A 318 -14.71 3.68 -31.91
C ILE A 318 -15.92 4.59 -32.18
N ARG A 319 -17.13 4.01 -32.19
CA ARG A 319 -18.37 4.65 -32.71
C ARG A 319 -19.08 5.64 -31.76
N SER A 320 -18.74 5.69 -30.47
CA SER A 320 -19.38 6.56 -29.47
C SER A 320 -18.44 6.92 -28.32
N GLU A 321 -18.75 8.00 -27.58
CA GLU A 321 -18.04 8.41 -26.36
C GLU A 321 -18.03 7.29 -25.30
N ASP A 322 -19.15 6.58 -25.14
CA ASP A 322 -19.25 5.40 -24.26
C ASP A 322 -18.23 4.32 -24.60
N ASN A 323 -18.00 4.08 -25.90
CA ASN A 323 -17.05 3.07 -26.33
C ASN A 323 -15.59 3.55 -26.19
N SER A 324 -15.33 4.86 -26.19
CA SER A 324 -14.00 5.41 -25.90
C SER A 324 -13.65 5.24 -24.42
N ASN A 325 -14.62 5.52 -23.53
CA ASN A 325 -14.53 5.24 -22.09
C ASN A 325 -14.33 3.76 -21.80
N LEU A 326 -14.97 2.89 -22.60
CA LEU A 326 -14.79 1.45 -22.55
C LEU A 326 -13.34 1.04 -22.86
N PHE A 327 -12.77 1.52 -23.96
CA PHE A 327 -11.37 1.24 -24.30
C PHE A 327 -10.40 1.75 -23.25
N LEU A 328 -10.62 2.97 -22.72
CA LEU A 328 -9.82 3.51 -21.63
C LEU A 328 -9.88 2.65 -20.37
N SER A 329 -11.08 2.19 -20.01
CA SER A 329 -11.29 1.28 -18.87
C SER A 329 -10.55 -0.04 -19.04
N PHE A 330 -10.53 -0.59 -20.26
CA PHE A 330 -9.74 -1.78 -20.59
C PHE A 330 -8.24 -1.53 -20.42
N MET A 331 -7.74 -0.40 -20.91
CA MET A 331 -6.33 -0.03 -20.79
C MET A 331 -5.88 0.12 -19.34
N TYR A 332 -6.71 0.73 -18.48
CA TYR A 332 -6.44 0.81 -17.04
C TYR A 332 -6.42 -0.56 -16.39
N TRP A 333 -7.43 -1.39 -16.66
CA TRP A 333 -7.47 -2.75 -16.14
C TRP A 333 -6.21 -3.52 -16.52
N LEU A 334 -5.79 -3.42 -17.79
CA LEU A 334 -4.62 -4.09 -18.30
C LEU A 334 -3.31 -3.61 -17.65
N LEU A 335 -3.14 -2.28 -17.52
CA LEU A 335 -1.99 -1.69 -16.81
C LEU A 335 -1.93 -2.19 -15.36
N MET A 336 -3.07 -2.18 -14.67
CA MET A 336 -3.15 -2.62 -13.27
C MET A 336 -2.84 -4.10 -13.10
N LYS A 337 -3.35 -4.97 -13.99
CA LYS A 337 -3.00 -6.40 -14.00
C LYS A 337 -1.51 -6.59 -14.26
N LYS A 338 -0.96 -5.94 -15.28
CA LYS A 338 0.48 -6.00 -15.57
C LYS A 338 1.32 -5.56 -14.37
N ASN A 339 0.97 -4.45 -13.72
CA ASN A 339 1.69 -3.95 -12.55
C ASN A 339 1.53 -4.87 -11.33
N HIS A 340 0.34 -5.42 -11.09
CA HIS A 340 0.13 -6.38 -10.02
C HIS A 340 1.00 -7.63 -10.19
N TYR A 341 1.04 -8.21 -11.39
CA TYR A 341 1.87 -9.38 -11.64
C TYR A 341 3.36 -9.07 -11.53
N ALA A 342 3.82 -7.94 -12.06
CA ALA A 342 5.22 -7.54 -12.01
C ALA A 342 5.72 -7.15 -10.60
N ASP A 343 4.99 -6.27 -9.91
CA ASP A 343 5.44 -5.68 -8.64
C ASP A 343 5.00 -6.48 -7.41
N VAL A 344 3.98 -7.34 -7.51
CA VAL A 344 3.49 -8.15 -6.37
C VAL A 344 3.77 -9.62 -6.59
N GLU A 345 3.13 -10.26 -7.56
CA GLU A 345 3.17 -11.73 -7.70
C GLU A 345 4.58 -12.24 -8.02
N MET A 346 5.25 -11.69 -9.03
CA MET A 346 6.61 -12.12 -9.43
C MET A 346 7.63 -11.99 -8.30
N ARG A 347 7.55 -10.93 -7.49
CA ARG A 347 8.44 -10.74 -6.33
C ARG A 347 8.26 -11.82 -5.26
N THR A 348 7.06 -12.38 -5.12
CA THR A 348 6.81 -13.46 -4.15
C THR A 348 7.30 -14.84 -4.63
N LEU A 349 7.48 -15.03 -5.94
CA LEU A 349 7.91 -16.31 -6.52
C LEU A 349 9.41 -16.56 -6.38
N GLN A 350 10.19 -15.48 -6.30
CA GLN A 350 11.64 -15.48 -6.11
C GLN A 350 11.99 -15.02 -4.68
N PRO A 351 11.87 -15.89 -3.68
CA PRO A 351 12.38 -15.58 -2.36
C PRO A 351 13.89 -15.30 -2.45
N ARG A 352 14.36 -14.37 -1.62
CA ARG A 352 15.79 -14.02 -1.55
C ARG A 352 16.62 -15.25 -1.17
N ASP A 353 17.84 -15.32 -1.71
CA ASP A 353 18.74 -16.48 -1.53
C ASP A 353 19.06 -16.75 -0.06
N ASP A 354 19.16 -15.72 0.77
CA ASP A 354 19.38 -15.84 2.21
C ASP A 354 18.24 -16.61 2.92
N VAL A 355 16.98 -16.34 2.53
CA VAL A 355 15.81 -17.04 3.06
C VAL A 355 15.84 -18.51 2.67
N ILE A 356 16.16 -18.80 1.40
CA ILE A 356 16.27 -20.17 0.87
C ILE A 356 17.35 -20.95 1.63
N GLN A 357 18.54 -20.37 1.78
CA GLN A 357 19.67 -21.00 2.45
C GLN A 357 19.37 -21.23 3.94
N MET A 358 18.74 -20.27 4.62
CA MET A 358 18.35 -20.41 6.01
C MET A 358 17.35 -21.55 6.21
N GLU A 359 16.39 -21.66 5.30
CA GLU A 359 15.38 -22.70 5.31
C GLU A 359 15.94 -24.12 5.11
N ASP A 360 16.93 -24.28 4.24
CA ASP A 360 17.61 -25.56 4.02
C ASP A 360 18.57 -25.88 5.18
N LYS A 361 19.24 -24.85 5.73
CA LYS A 361 20.07 -24.94 6.93
C LYS A 361 19.26 -25.39 8.15
N ASN A 362 18.02 -24.92 8.31
CA ASN A 362 17.11 -25.38 9.36
C ASN A 362 16.79 -26.87 9.23
N LEU A 363 16.49 -27.36 8.02
CA LEU A 363 16.23 -28.78 7.79
C LEU A 363 17.46 -29.65 8.06
N LEU A 364 18.63 -29.19 7.62
CA LEU A 364 19.88 -29.88 7.89
C LEU A 364 20.19 -29.90 9.40
N SER A 365 19.90 -28.81 10.11
CA SER A 365 20.07 -28.75 11.57
C SER A 365 19.18 -29.76 12.28
N ASP A 366 17.91 -29.83 11.89
CA ASP A 366 16.96 -30.80 12.42
C ASP A 366 17.47 -32.24 12.22
N PHE A 367 18.09 -32.53 11.07
CA PHE A 367 18.74 -33.81 10.79
C PHE A 367 19.98 -34.05 11.67
N ILE A 368 20.88 -33.07 11.80
CA ILE A 368 22.10 -33.16 12.62
C ILE A 368 21.77 -33.48 14.08
N VAL A 369 20.70 -32.89 14.62
CA VAL A 369 20.26 -33.13 16.01
C VAL A 369 19.31 -34.33 16.15
N ASN A 370 19.19 -35.16 15.11
CA ASN A 370 18.35 -36.37 15.06
C ASN A 370 16.86 -36.14 15.33
N THR A 371 16.33 -34.94 15.04
CA THR A 371 14.88 -34.70 15.13
C THR A 371 14.13 -35.19 13.89
N ILE A 372 14.83 -35.36 12.77
CA ILE A 372 14.32 -36.00 11.54
C ILE A 372 15.32 -37.03 11.01
N ASP A 373 14.82 -38.09 10.37
CA ASP A 373 15.65 -39.06 9.66
C ASP A 373 16.00 -38.61 8.23
N GLU A 374 16.92 -39.33 7.60
CA GLU A 374 17.41 -39.04 6.24
C GLU A 374 16.30 -39.09 5.19
N ARG A 375 15.37 -40.05 5.34
CA ARG A 375 14.23 -40.20 4.44
C ARG A 375 13.33 -38.96 4.48
N THR A 376 13.06 -38.46 5.68
CA THR A 376 12.26 -37.28 5.95
C THR A 376 12.96 -36.02 5.45
N LEU A 377 14.27 -35.91 5.65
CA LEU A 377 15.08 -34.83 5.07
C LEU A 377 14.94 -34.80 3.55
N GLY A 378 15.14 -35.94 2.88
CA GLY A 378 15.00 -36.05 1.42
C GLY A 378 13.59 -35.72 0.92
N GLN A 379 12.55 -36.14 1.64
CA GLN A 379 11.16 -35.78 1.31
C GLN A 379 10.93 -34.27 1.41
N LYS A 380 11.36 -33.62 2.51
CA LYS A 380 11.18 -32.18 2.73
C LYS A 380 11.97 -31.36 1.70
N LEU A 381 13.23 -31.71 1.43
CA LEU A 381 14.03 -31.08 0.38
C LEU A 381 13.41 -31.26 -1.01
N GLY A 382 12.90 -32.47 -1.31
CA GLY A 382 12.23 -32.74 -2.58
C GLY A 382 10.96 -31.92 -2.79
N ILE A 383 10.14 -31.69 -1.75
CA ILE A 383 8.96 -30.83 -1.81
C ILE A 383 9.37 -29.38 -2.11
N LYS A 384 10.41 -28.87 -1.43
CA LYS A 384 10.93 -27.52 -1.65
C LYS A 384 11.50 -27.35 -3.05
N ASP A 385 12.32 -28.29 -3.51
CA ASP A 385 12.90 -28.31 -4.87
C ASP A 385 11.81 -28.30 -5.95
N LYS A 386 10.78 -29.14 -5.78
CA LYS A 386 9.61 -29.16 -6.69
C LYS A 386 8.90 -27.80 -6.73
N LYS A 387 8.70 -27.17 -5.58
CA LYS A 387 8.09 -25.82 -5.49
C LYS A 387 8.96 -24.76 -6.15
N ARG A 388 10.28 -24.80 -5.95
CA ARG A 388 11.25 -23.87 -6.57
C ARG A 388 11.20 -23.97 -8.10
N ARG A 389 11.23 -25.19 -8.65
CA ARG A 389 11.14 -25.41 -10.10
C ARG A 389 9.80 -24.94 -10.68
N PHE A 390 8.69 -25.25 -10.00
CA PHE A 390 7.38 -24.72 -10.39
C PHE A 390 7.36 -23.18 -10.39
N ASN A 391 7.86 -22.55 -9.34
CA ASN A 391 7.92 -21.09 -9.24
C ASN A 391 8.80 -20.47 -10.34
N ALA A 392 9.94 -21.09 -10.67
CA ALA A 392 10.81 -20.62 -11.74
C ALA A 392 10.15 -20.69 -13.12
N GLU A 393 9.50 -21.82 -13.46
CA GLU A 393 8.76 -21.93 -14.72
C GLU A 393 7.54 -20.99 -14.74
N TYR A 394 6.83 -20.85 -13.62
CA TYR A 394 5.68 -19.93 -13.53
C TYR A 394 6.11 -18.46 -13.63
N TYR A 395 7.27 -18.10 -13.09
CA TYR A 395 7.84 -16.78 -13.24
C TYR A 395 8.05 -16.44 -14.72
N GLY A 396 8.63 -17.34 -15.52
CA GLY A 396 8.80 -17.12 -16.96
C GLY A 396 7.50 -16.89 -17.72
N ILE A 397 6.41 -17.56 -17.31
CA ILE A 397 5.05 -17.30 -17.85
C ILE A 397 4.59 -15.88 -17.50
N LEU A 398 4.75 -15.45 -16.24
CA LEU A 398 4.36 -14.10 -15.80
C LEU A 398 5.25 -13.01 -16.42
N GLU A 399 6.53 -13.28 -16.61
CA GLU A 399 7.47 -12.40 -17.29
C GLU A 399 7.04 -12.19 -18.75
N THR A 400 6.65 -13.27 -19.43
CA THR A 400 6.12 -13.19 -20.81
C THR A 400 4.85 -12.33 -20.83
N PHE A 401 3.90 -12.56 -19.91
CA PHE A 401 2.67 -11.75 -19.79
C PHE A 401 2.97 -10.26 -19.57
N THR A 402 3.81 -9.95 -18.58
CA THR A 402 4.07 -8.56 -18.17
C THR A 402 4.92 -7.80 -19.19
N THR A 403 5.83 -8.47 -19.88
CA THR A 403 6.69 -7.89 -20.91
C THR A 403 5.88 -7.56 -22.16
N VAL A 404 5.14 -8.55 -22.70
CA VAL A 404 4.35 -8.34 -23.94
C VAL A 404 3.30 -7.24 -23.74
N ILE A 405 2.60 -7.21 -22.60
CA ILE A 405 1.65 -6.14 -22.29
C ILE A 405 2.35 -4.79 -22.12
N GLY A 406 3.50 -4.77 -21.43
CA GLY A 406 4.29 -3.56 -21.24
C GLY A 406 4.71 -2.93 -22.57
N ASP A 407 5.24 -3.75 -23.48
CA ASP A 407 5.66 -3.32 -24.82
C ASP A 407 4.48 -2.79 -25.63
N MET A 408 3.33 -3.47 -25.56
CA MET A 408 2.11 -3.04 -26.24
C MET A 408 1.63 -1.67 -25.72
N ILE A 409 1.56 -1.48 -24.40
CA ILE A 409 1.19 -0.19 -23.76
C ILE A 409 2.15 0.92 -24.21
N GLN A 410 3.46 0.62 -24.25
CA GLN A 410 4.47 1.58 -24.65
C GLN A 410 4.35 1.96 -26.13
N LYS A 411 4.14 0.98 -27.02
CA LYS A 411 3.90 1.22 -28.46
C LYS A 411 2.69 2.14 -28.65
N MET A 412 1.58 1.86 -27.98
CA MET A 412 0.38 2.72 -28.04
C MET A 412 0.64 4.14 -27.54
N ARG A 413 1.37 4.30 -26.43
CA ARG A 413 1.75 5.64 -25.92
C ARG A 413 2.60 6.41 -26.94
N MET A 414 3.57 5.75 -27.55
CA MET A 414 4.43 6.37 -28.57
C MET A 414 3.61 6.78 -29.80
N ALA A 415 2.70 5.92 -30.24
CA ALA A 415 1.82 6.20 -31.37
C ALA A 415 0.84 7.35 -31.08
N ALA A 416 0.27 7.42 -29.88
CA ALA A 416 -0.57 8.53 -29.42
C ALA A 416 0.19 9.86 -29.38
N THR A 417 1.46 9.85 -28.97
CA THR A 417 2.33 11.04 -28.96
C THR A 417 2.58 11.55 -30.37
N ARG A 418 2.69 10.66 -31.36
CA ARG A 418 2.84 11.06 -32.78
C ARG A 418 1.55 11.71 -33.30
N VAL A 419 0.39 11.12 -33.00
CA VAL A 419 -0.93 11.70 -33.35
C VAL A 419 -1.09 13.10 -32.74
N ALA A 420 -0.69 13.30 -31.48
CA ALA A 420 -0.79 14.60 -30.83
C ALA A 420 0.13 15.68 -31.46
N ARG A 421 1.23 15.28 -32.11
CA ARG A 421 2.19 16.20 -32.76
C ARG A 421 1.84 16.52 -34.21
N ASP A 422 1.21 15.58 -34.92
CA ASP A 422 0.86 15.71 -36.34
C ASP A 422 -0.55 15.14 -36.58
N ALA A 423 -1.54 15.83 -36.02
CA ALA A 423 -2.96 15.45 -36.09
C ALA A 423 -3.57 15.66 -37.48
N ASP A 424 -2.85 16.32 -38.40
CA ASP A 424 -3.30 16.61 -39.77
C ASP A 424 -2.99 15.45 -40.73
N ALA A 425 -2.08 14.55 -40.37
CA ALA A 425 -1.70 13.40 -41.19
C ALA A 425 -2.65 12.21 -41.01
N LEU A 426 -3.60 12.04 -41.95
CA LEU A 426 -4.49 10.86 -42.03
C LEU A 426 -3.74 9.52 -41.96
N SER A 427 -2.52 9.47 -42.49
CA SER A 427 -1.63 8.30 -42.41
C SER A 427 -1.18 7.97 -40.99
N VAL A 428 -0.94 8.96 -40.13
CA VAL A 428 -0.55 8.78 -38.73
C VAL A 428 -1.71 8.19 -37.92
N ILE A 429 -2.93 8.67 -38.17
CA ILE A 429 -4.15 8.13 -37.54
C ILE A 429 -4.43 6.70 -38.03
N HIS A 430 -4.27 6.43 -39.33
CA HIS A 430 -4.44 5.08 -39.87
C HIS A 430 -3.43 4.09 -39.26
N ASN A 431 -2.14 4.44 -39.24
CA ASN A 431 -1.09 3.60 -38.67
C ASN A 431 -1.34 3.33 -37.17
N PHE A 432 -1.77 4.33 -36.40
CA PHE A 432 -2.14 4.15 -35.00
C PHE A 432 -3.24 3.08 -34.82
N ARG A 433 -4.28 3.11 -35.67
CA ARG A 433 -5.39 2.14 -35.62
C ARG A 433 -4.92 0.73 -35.95
N VAL A 434 -4.07 0.59 -36.98
CA VAL A 434 -3.46 -0.68 -37.36
C VAL A 434 -2.65 -1.24 -36.19
N GLU A 435 -1.77 -0.43 -35.60
CA GLU A 435 -0.94 -0.84 -34.46
C GLU A 435 -1.77 -1.23 -33.22
N THR A 436 -2.84 -0.48 -32.93
CA THR A 436 -3.72 -0.78 -31.80
C THR A 436 -4.50 -2.07 -32.01
N LEU A 437 -5.09 -2.26 -33.20
CA LEU A 437 -5.83 -3.49 -33.52
C LEU A 437 -4.89 -4.70 -33.54
N SER A 438 -3.70 -4.57 -34.13
CA SER A 438 -2.66 -5.62 -34.10
C SER A 438 -2.29 -5.99 -32.66
N GLY A 439 -2.06 -4.98 -31.80
CA GLY A 439 -1.76 -5.22 -30.39
C GLY A 439 -2.87 -5.97 -29.64
N ILE A 440 -4.14 -5.64 -29.89
CA ILE A 440 -5.27 -6.34 -29.27
C ILE A 440 -5.35 -7.81 -29.74
N VAL A 441 -5.05 -8.09 -31.01
CA VAL A 441 -4.98 -9.47 -31.53
C VAL A 441 -3.86 -10.25 -30.88
N GLU A 442 -2.66 -9.65 -30.82
CA GLU A 442 -1.49 -10.22 -30.13
C GLU A 442 -1.82 -10.56 -28.65
N LEU A 443 -2.59 -9.72 -27.95
CA LEU A 443 -3.03 -10.01 -26.58
C LEU A 443 -3.98 -11.21 -26.49
N SER A 444 -4.85 -11.41 -27.49
CA SER A 444 -5.78 -12.54 -27.52
C SER A 444 -5.02 -13.86 -27.70
N GLU A 445 -4.09 -13.88 -28.65
CA GLU A 445 -3.20 -15.04 -28.91
C GLU A 445 -2.30 -15.34 -27.71
N LEU A 446 -1.75 -14.28 -27.09
CA LEU A 446 -0.99 -14.37 -25.85
C LEU A 446 -1.83 -15.01 -24.74
N ALA A 447 -3.07 -14.56 -24.54
CA ALA A 447 -3.93 -15.09 -23.49
C ALA A 447 -4.23 -16.59 -23.67
N GLU A 448 -4.44 -17.03 -24.92
CA GLU A 448 -4.64 -18.44 -25.23
C GLU A 448 -3.36 -19.27 -24.98
N TYR A 449 -2.22 -18.78 -25.47
CA TYR A 449 -0.92 -19.41 -25.27
C TYR A 449 -0.57 -19.55 -23.78
N LEU A 450 -0.75 -18.48 -23.00
CA LEU A 450 -0.47 -18.48 -21.58
C LEU A 450 -1.43 -19.38 -20.81
N THR A 451 -2.72 -19.44 -21.20
CA THR A 451 -3.69 -20.35 -20.58
C THR A 451 -3.23 -21.80 -20.72
N LYS A 452 -2.89 -22.23 -21.94
CA LYS A 452 -2.37 -23.59 -22.21
C LYS A 452 -1.05 -23.86 -21.45
N SER A 453 -0.17 -22.86 -21.38
CA SER A 453 1.11 -22.95 -20.68
C SER A 453 0.92 -23.15 -19.17
N VAL A 454 0.04 -22.36 -18.55
CA VAL A 454 -0.28 -22.48 -17.12
C VAL A 454 -0.99 -23.80 -16.83
N ASP A 455 -1.91 -24.25 -17.68
CA ASP A 455 -2.58 -25.55 -17.52
C ASP A 455 -1.58 -26.70 -17.55
N THR A 456 -0.68 -26.71 -18.54
CA THR A 456 0.37 -27.71 -18.67
C THR A 456 1.29 -27.70 -17.46
N LEU A 457 1.71 -26.52 -17.00
CA LEU A 457 2.57 -26.36 -15.81
C LEU A 457 1.88 -26.88 -14.54
N CYS A 458 0.62 -26.48 -14.33
CA CYS A 458 -0.20 -26.90 -13.20
C CYS A 458 -0.36 -28.43 -13.17
N GLN A 459 -0.65 -29.05 -14.31
CA GLN A 459 -0.76 -30.51 -14.43
C GLN A 459 0.57 -31.22 -14.14
N ASN A 460 1.68 -30.69 -14.68
CA ASN A 460 2.99 -31.30 -14.52
C ASN A 460 3.47 -31.34 -13.06
N TYR A 461 3.12 -30.31 -12.29
CA TYR A 461 3.56 -30.17 -10.90
C TYR A 461 2.45 -30.44 -9.87
N GLY A 462 1.18 -30.58 -10.27
CA GLY A 462 0.06 -30.75 -9.34
C GLY A 462 -0.22 -29.52 -8.48
N TYR A 463 -0.11 -28.33 -9.07
CA TYR A 463 -0.47 -27.05 -8.43
C TYR A 463 -1.64 -26.39 -9.16
N GLU A 464 -2.25 -25.38 -8.54
CA GLU A 464 -3.34 -24.60 -9.14
C GLU A 464 -3.01 -23.10 -9.15
N ARG A 465 -3.40 -22.42 -10.24
CA ARG A 465 -3.28 -20.96 -10.42
C ARG A 465 -4.58 -20.36 -10.97
N SER A 466 -5.69 -20.64 -10.28
CA SER A 466 -7.05 -20.22 -10.67
C SER A 466 -7.17 -18.71 -10.90
N LYS A 467 -6.57 -17.89 -10.02
CA LYS A 467 -6.58 -16.43 -10.14
C LYS A 467 -6.04 -15.93 -11.49
N PHE A 468 -4.82 -16.35 -11.87
CA PHE A 468 -4.23 -15.92 -13.14
C PHE A 468 -4.97 -16.49 -14.35
N LYS A 469 -5.44 -17.74 -14.28
CA LYS A 469 -6.28 -18.33 -15.34
C LYS A 469 -7.58 -17.54 -15.53
N ASN A 470 -8.21 -17.09 -14.45
CA ASN A 470 -9.41 -16.26 -14.53
C ASN A 470 -9.11 -14.90 -15.14
N ASP A 471 -7.99 -14.27 -14.76
CA ASP A 471 -7.55 -13.01 -15.37
C ASP A 471 -7.28 -13.14 -16.88
N LEU A 472 -6.71 -14.25 -17.34
CA LEU A 472 -6.52 -14.53 -18.77
C LEU A 472 -7.86 -14.75 -19.51
N LYS A 473 -8.83 -15.41 -18.87
CA LYS A 473 -10.20 -15.55 -19.41
C LYS A 473 -10.90 -14.19 -19.50
N ASP A 474 -10.75 -13.36 -18.47
CA ASP A 474 -11.32 -12.02 -18.47
C ASP A 474 -10.67 -11.13 -19.54
N LEU A 475 -9.35 -11.26 -19.75
CA LEU A 475 -8.66 -10.61 -20.86
C LEU A 475 -9.27 -11.00 -22.22
N GLN A 476 -9.44 -12.30 -22.49
CA GLN A 476 -10.04 -12.77 -23.75
C GLN A 476 -11.46 -12.24 -23.97
N LYS A 477 -12.30 -12.27 -22.93
CA LYS A 477 -13.66 -11.76 -23.03
C LYS A 477 -13.71 -10.23 -23.19
N CYS A 478 -12.83 -9.48 -22.51
CA CYS A 478 -12.69 -8.03 -22.68
C CYS A 478 -12.32 -7.68 -24.12
N ILE A 479 -11.36 -8.42 -24.70
CA ILE A 479 -10.97 -8.28 -26.09
C ILE A 479 -12.16 -8.55 -27.03
N GLY A 480 -12.90 -9.65 -26.82
CA GLY A 480 -14.08 -9.97 -27.61
C GLY A 480 -15.16 -8.89 -27.56
N TYR A 481 -15.41 -8.32 -26.38
CA TYR A 481 -16.35 -7.22 -26.22
C TYR A 481 -15.88 -5.93 -26.92
N LEU A 482 -14.58 -5.61 -26.87
CA LEU A 482 -14.01 -4.47 -27.61
C LEU A 482 -14.16 -4.68 -29.13
N PHE A 483 -13.89 -5.88 -29.65
CA PHE A 483 -14.02 -6.18 -31.07
C PHE A 483 -15.43 -6.02 -31.62
N GLN A 484 -16.47 -6.35 -30.83
CA GLN A 484 -17.86 -6.08 -31.23
C GLN A 484 -18.15 -4.60 -31.43
N ARG A 485 -17.47 -3.72 -30.69
CA ARG A 485 -17.75 -2.28 -30.63
C ARG A 485 -16.80 -1.40 -31.43
N MET A 486 -15.64 -1.93 -31.82
CA MET A 486 -14.69 -1.24 -32.71
C MET A 486 -15.12 -1.33 -34.19
N SER A 487 -14.89 -0.26 -34.93
CA SER A 487 -15.07 -0.23 -36.40
C SER A 487 -13.90 -0.98 -37.07
N VAL A 488 -14.00 -2.31 -37.19
CA VAL A 488 -13.01 -3.12 -37.93
C VAL A 488 -13.28 -2.98 -39.44
N PRO A 489 -12.28 -2.61 -40.27
CA PRO A 489 -12.41 -2.56 -41.73
C PRO A 489 -12.99 -3.86 -42.31
N ARG A 490 -13.82 -3.78 -43.35
CA ARG A 490 -14.49 -4.96 -43.93
C ARG A 490 -13.48 -5.99 -44.47
N GLU A 491 -12.40 -5.54 -45.09
CA GLU A 491 -11.28 -6.40 -45.50
C GLU A 491 -10.63 -7.18 -44.34
N TRP A 492 -10.74 -6.70 -43.09
CA TRP A 492 -10.08 -7.31 -41.93
C TRP A 492 -11.01 -8.23 -41.14
N LYS A 493 -12.32 -8.24 -41.43
CA LYS A 493 -13.31 -9.07 -40.71
C LYS A 493 -13.23 -10.56 -41.08
N SER A 494 -12.82 -10.90 -42.30
CA SER A 494 -12.76 -12.29 -42.77
C SER A 494 -11.41 -12.97 -42.56
N GLU A 495 -10.31 -12.21 -42.44
CA GLU A 495 -8.96 -12.74 -42.29
C GLU A 495 -8.45 -12.75 -40.83
N TRP A 496 -8.99 -11.89 -39.95
CA TRP A 496 -8.35 -11.57 -38.67
C TRP A 496 -9.24 -11.65 -37.41
N ILE A 497 -10.51 -12.07 -37.51
CA ILE A 497 -11.26 -12.50 -36.30
C ILE A 497 -10.88 -13.97 -36.08
N PRO A 498 -9.94 -14.29 -35.17
CA PRO A 498 -9.61 -15.67 -34.90
C PRO A 498 -10.90 -16.34 -34.43
N ARG A 499 -11.15 -17.57 -34.88
CA ARG A 499 -12.29 -18.39 -34.40
C ARG A 499 -12.28 -18.61 -32.88
N THR A 500 -11.22 -18.18 -32.20
CA THR A 500 -10.96 -18.31 -30.76
C THR A 500 -11.40 -17.13 -29.92
N ILE A 501 -11.82 -15.99 -30.50
CA ILE A 501 -12.35 -14.86 -29.72
C ILE A 501 -13.73 -15.24 -29.15
N VAL A 502 -13.79 -15.37 -27.82
CA VAL A 502 -15.06 -15.57 -27.10
C VAL A 502 -15.78 -14.25 -27.04
N VAL A 503 -16.89 -14.17 -27.78
CA VAL A 503 -17.77 -13.01 -27.82
C VAL A 503 -18.78 -13.12 -26.67
N PRO A 504 -18.78 -12.21 -25.68
CA PRO A 504 -19.73 -12.26 -24.57
C PRO A 504 -21.15 -11.91 -25.00
N GLU A 505 -22.15 -12.26 -24.18
CA GLU A 505 -23.53 -11.77 -24.32
C GLU A 505 -23.58 -10.23 -24.23
N GLU A 506 -24.56 -9.61 -24.91
CA GLU A 506 -24.81 -8.18 -24.81
C GLU A 506 -25.03 -7.81 -23.33
N ASN A 507 -24.09 -7.03 -22.75
CA ASN A 507 -24.03 -6.45 -21.39
C ASN A 507 -22.89 -6.92 -20.46
N TRP A 508 -22.01 -7.83 -20.88
CA TRP A 508 -20.85 -8.23 -20.06
C TRP A 508 -19.69 -7.23 -20.16
N TRP A 509 -19.28 -6.61 -19.05
CA TRP A 509 -18.08 -5.78 -18.95
C TRP A 509 -17.51 -5.82 -17.52
N PRO A 510 -16.39 -6.53 -17.25
CA PRO A 510 -15.87 -6.67 -15.90
C PRO A 510 -15.29 -5.37 -15.30
N PRO A 511 -14.84 -4.35 -16.07
CA PRO A 511 -14.42 -3.08 -15.49
C PRO A 511 -15.54 -2.21 -14.90
N ARG A 512 -16.78 -2.70 -14.66
CA ARG A 512 -17.84 -1.90 -14.02
C ARG A 512 -17.45 -1.34 -12.64
N GLY A 513 -16.47 -1.92 -11.95
CA GLY A 513 -15.89 -1.35 -10.72
C GLY A 513 -14.91 -0.19 -10.93
N PHE A 514 -14.63 0.20 -12.18
CA PHE A 514 -13.63 1.18 -12.60
C PHE A 514 -14.14 2.20 -13.61
N LEU A 515 -15.45 2.25 -13.88
CA LEU A 515 -16.01 3.50 -14.37
C LEU A 515 -15.73 4.51 -13.25
N MET A 516 -14.76 5.41 -13.50
CA MET A 516 -14.62 6.59 -12.68
C MET A 516 -15.99 7.24 -12.68
N THR A 517 -16.70 7.14 -11.56
CA THR A 517 -17.80 8.03 -11.26
C THR A 517 -17.27 9.46 -11.44
N ASP A 518 -18.15 10.39 -11.80
CA ASP A 518 -17.83 11.79 -12.17
C ASP A 518 -16.94 12.57 -11.17
N GLU A 519 -16.57 11.97 -10.04
CA GLU A 519 -15.69 12.48 -8.99
C GLU A 519 -14.20 12.56 -9.37
N TYR A 520 -13.73 11.92 -10.46
CA TYR A 520 -12.32 12.00 -10.90
C TYR A 520 -12.09 12.84 -12.17
N ARG A 521 -13.07 13.68 -12.57
CA ARG A 521 -12.86 14.76 -13.55
C ARG A 521 -12.34 16.02 -12.85
N TYR A 522 -11.06 16.03 -12.44
CA TYR A 522 -10.35 17.26 -12.08
C TYR A 522 -8.90 17.22 -12.57
#